data_AF-A0A0F9FJ21-F1
#
_entry.id   AF-A0A0F9FJ21-F1
#
_cell.length_a   1.000
_cell.length_b   1.000
_cell.length_c   1.000
_cell.angle_alpha   90.00
_cell.angle_beta   90.00
_cell.angle_gamma   90.00
#
_symmetry.space_group_name_H-M   'P 1'
#
loop_
_entity.id
_entity.type
_entity.pdbx_description
1 polymer ?
#
loop_
_entity_poly.entity_id
_entity_poly.type
_entity_poly.pdbx_seq_one_letter_code
_entity_poly.pdbx_strand_id
1 'polypeptide(L)' 'MEFAAVRHDWTHQQVKALFEMPFNDLLFKAASVHRANFNPNEVQISTLLSIKTGACPE' A
#
# COMPACT_ATOMS: atom_id res chain seq x y z
N MET A 1 -1.00 -21.63 8.97
CA MET A 1 -1.45 -20.43 8.23
C MET A 1 -0.51 -20.28 7.06
N GLU A 2 -0.97 -20.58 5.85
CA GLU A 2 -0.22 -20.27 4.64
C GLU A 2 -0.41 -18.77 4.35
N PHE A 3 0.67 -18.01 4.45
CA PHE A 3 0.70 -16.67 3.88
C PHE A 3 0.82 -16.83 2.36
N ALA A 4 -0.07 -16.19 1.60
CA ALA A 4 0.04 -16.18 0.15
C ALA A 4 1.39 -15.55 -0.23
N ALA A 5 2.20 -16.25 -1.02
CA ALA A 5 3.49 -15.75 -1.47
C ALA A 5 3.30 -14.40 -2.19
N VAL A 6 4.11 -13.40 -1.83
CA VAL A 6 4.07 -12.08 -2.47
C VAL A 6 4.48 -12.25 -3.93
N ARG A 7 3.57 -11.90 -4.85
CA ARG A 7 3.83 -11.94 -6.28
C ARG A 7 4.40 -10.60 -6.78
N HIS A 8 5.26 -10.66 -7.79
CA HIS A 8 5.96 -9.49 -8.34
C HIS A 8 5.72 -9.25 -9.84
N ASP A 9 4.90 -10.10 -10.48
CA ASP A 9 4.67 -10.20 -11.92
C ASP A 9 3.36 -9.51 -12.37
N TRP A 10 3.07 -8.33 -11.83
CA TRP A 10 1.84 -7.61 -12.15
C TRP A 10 1.83 -7.08 -13.59
N THR A 11 0.77 -7.38 -14.34
CA THR A 11 0.54 -6.76 -15.65
C THR A 11 -0.26 -5.47 -15.51
N HIS A 12 -0.12 -4.57 -16.48
CA HIS A 12 -0.90 -3.32 -16.50
C HIS A 12 -2.42 -3.57 -16.45
N GLN A 13 -2.91 -4.60 -17.14
CA GLN A 13 -4.32 -4.96 -17.14
C GLN A 13 -4.81 -5.42 -15.76
N GLN A 14 -4.00 -6.17 -15.02
CA GLN A 14 -4.33 -6.62 -13.66
C GLN A 14 -4.42 -5.44 -12.69
N VAL A 15 -3.51 -4.47 -12.81
CA VAL A 15 -3.55 -3.25 -11.99
C VAL A 15 -4.76 -2.39 -12.36
N LYS A 16 -5.02 -2.19 -13.66
CA LYS A 16 -6.18 -1.44 -14.15
C LYS A 16 -7.51 -1.99 -13.61
N ALA A 17 -7.65 -3.32 -13.56
CA ALA A 17 -8.83 -3.97 -12.98
C ALA A 17 -9.04 -3.66 -11.47
N LEU A 18 -7.99 -3.33 -10.71
CA LEU A 18 -8.13 -2.87 -9.32
C LEU A 18 -8.65 -1.43 -9.27
N PHE A 19 -8.19 -0.56 -10.16
CA PHE A 19 -8.64 0.84 -10.24
C PHE A 19 -10.09 0.95 -10.74
N GLU A 20 -10.55 0.00 -11.56
CA GLU A 20 -11.92 -0.06 -12.08
C GLU A 20 -12.91 -0.74 -11.11
N MET A 21 -12.42 -1.30 -9.99
CA MET A 21 -13.26 -1.95 -8.99
C MET A 21 -14.18 -0.93 -8.29
N PRO A 22 -15.42 -1.30 -7.93
CA PRO A 22 -16.26 -0.44 -7.11
C PRO A 22 -15.52 -0.06 -5.82
N PHE A 23 -15.56 1.23 -5.48
CA PHE A 23 -14.71 1.80 -4.44
C PHE A 23 -14.81 1.08 -3.08
N ASN A 24 -16.02 0.72 -2.66
CA ASN A 24 -16.23 0.04 -1.37
C ASN A 24 -15.70 -1.40 -1.38
N ASP A 25 -15.78 -2.10 -2.51
CA ASP A 25 -15.22 -3.45 -2.66
C ASP A 25 -13.69 -3.40 -2.63
N LEU A 26 -13.10 -2.38 -3.27
CA LEU A 26 -11.67 -2.13 -3.25
C LEU A 26 -11.17 -1.86 -1.82
N LEU A 27 -11.87 -1.00 -1.07
CA LEU A 27 -11.55 -0.73 0.33
C LEU A 27 -11.62 -1.99 1.20
N PHE A 28 -12.69 -2.77 1.06
CA PHE A 28 -12.85 -4.01 1.82
C PHE A 28 -11.74 -5.03 1.49
N LYS A 29 -11.41 -5.18 0.21
CA LYS A 29 -10.30 -6.03 -0.24
C LYS A 29 -8.96 -5.56 0.33
N ALA A 30 -8.68 -4.26 0.27
CA ALA A 30 -7.45 -3.68 0.81
C ALA A 30 -7.33 -3.91 2.33
N ALA A 31 -8.40 -3.67 3.09
CA ALA A 31 -8.43 -3.90 4.53
C ALA A 31 -8.22 -5.38 4.89
N SER A 32 -8.79 -6.29 4.11
CA SER A 32 -8.62 -7.73 4.29
C SER A 32 -7.17 -8.16 4.08
N VAL A 33 -6.53 -7.66 3.01
CA VAL A 33 -5.10 -7.93 2.75
C VAL A 33 -4.22 -7.33 3.85
N HIS A 34 -4.48 -6.11 4.30
CA HIS A 34 -3.73 -5.49 5.38
C HIS A 34 -3.80 -6.31 6.67
N ARG A 35 -5.01 -6.71 7.10
CA ARG A 35 -5.24 -7.54 8.30
C ARG A 35 -4.56 -8.91 8.25
N ALA A 36 -4.41 -9.48 7.06
CA ALA A 36 -3.75 -10.78 6.89
C ALA A 36 -2.22 -10.71 7.04
N ASN A 37 -1.62 -9.52 6.85
CA ASN A 37 -0.16 -9.35 6.79
C ASN A 37 0.41 -8.44 7.88
N PHE A 38 -0.42 -7.59 8.49
CA PHE A 38 -0.02 -6.61 9.50
C PHE A 38 -0.96 -6.64 10.70
N ASN A 39 -0.45 -6.24 11.86
CA ASN A 39 -1.29 -6.00 13.02
C ASN A 39 -2.25 -4.83 12.72
N PRO A 40 -3.59 -5.05 12.70
CA PRO A 40 -4.54 -4.04 12.25
C PRO A 40 -4.65 -2.81 13.16
N ASN A 41 -4.16 -2.91 14.40
CA ASN A 41 -4.25 -1.84 15.39
C ASN A 41 -2.88 -1.24 15.72
N GLU A 42 -1.88 -1.49 14.86
CA GLU A 42 -0.53 -0.95 14.98
C GLU A 42 -0.24 -0.03 13.81
N VAL A 43 0.43 1.09 14.08
CA VAL A 43 0.81 2.09 13.08
C VAL A 43 2.28 2.42 13.22
N GLN A 44 3.00 2.42 12.11
CA GLN A 44 4.41 2.79 12.06
C GLN A 44 4.54 4.32 12.14
N ILE A 45 5.35 4.81 13.07
CA ILE A 45 5.60 6.24 13.27
C ILE A 45 7.00 6.58 12.77
N SER A 46 7.09 7.54 11.85
CA SER A 46 8.35 8.10 11.35
C SER A 46 8.37 9.61 11.55
N THR A 47 9.50 10.16 11.99
CA THR A 47 9.72 11.61 12.05
C THR A 47 10.73 11.97 10.98
N LEU A 48 10.31 12.78 10.01
CA LEU A 48 11.19 13.35 9.00
C LEU A 48 11.56 14.78 9.40
N LEU A 49 12.84 15.11 9.28
CA LEU A 49 13.34 16.48 9.43
C LEU A 49 13.81 16.96 8.07
N SER A 50 13.29 18.09 7.62
CA SER A 50 13.89 18.80 6.48
C SER A 50 15.20 19.44 6.96
N ILE A 51 16.31 18.73 6.77
CA ILE A 51 17.64 19.18 7.22
C ILE A 51 18.11 20.43 6.45
N LYS A 52 17.53 20.67 5.28
CA LYS A 52 17.78 21.87 4.46
C LYS A 52 16.50 22.31 3.77
N THR A 53 15.99 23.47 4.16
CA THR A 53 14.81 24.14 3.59
C THR A 53 15.25 25.32 2.73
N GLY A 54 14.87 25.35 1.45
CA GLY A 54 15.18 26.45 0.52
C GLY A 54 16.13 26.08 -0.62
N ALA A 55 16.59 27.11 -1.37
CA ALA A 55 17.15 27.04 -2.72
C ALA A 55 18.26 25.98 -2.93
N CYS A 56 17.88 24.76 -3.32
CA CYS A 56 18.81 23.79 -3.91
C CYS A 56 18.60 23.83 -5.42
N PRO A 57 19.67 23.94 -6.23
CA PRO A 57 19.62 23.80 -7.69
C PRO A 57 20.01 22.40 -8.19
N GLU A 58 20.14 21.41 -7.31
CA GLU A 58 20.20 19.99 -7.72
C GLU A 58 18.90 19.54 -8.40
#